data_AF-A0A949G9Q1-F1
#
_entry.id   AF-A0A949G9Q1-F1
#
_cell.length_a   1.000
_cell.length_b   1.000
_cell.length_c   1.000
_cell.angle_alpha   90.00
_cell.angle_beta   90.00
_cell.angle_gamma   90.00
#
_symmetry.space_group_name_H-M   'P 1'
#
loop_
_entity.id
_entity.type
_entity.pdbx_description
1 polymer ?
#
loop_
_entity_poly.entity_id
_entity_poly.type
_entity_poly.pdbx_seq_one_letter_code
_entity_poly.pdbx_strand_id
1 'polypeptide(L)'
;MGERVIPETLGACADALYKAREERYALQKKVTEIEEYESALKEKLIRELPKGEASGVAGRVARVSVEGKPVPRVEDWDALLEHVRKTRGFDLLQRRVNDAAVRERWDDRKTVPGVAVFNATVVKINKL
;
A
#
# COMPACT_ATOMS: atom_id res chain seq x y z
N MET A 1 -4.90 -20.24 -18.97
CA MET A 1 -5.60 -19.04 -18.48
C MET A 1 -6.41 -18.51 -19.65
N GLY A 2 -7.73 -18.66 -19.60
CA GLY A 2 -8.61 -18.29 -20.70
C GLY A 2 -8.64 -16.77 -20.92
N GLU A 3 -8.70 -16.36 -22.17
CA GLU A 3 -8.76 -14.96 -22.59
C GLU A 3 -10.02 -14.30 -22.01
N ARG A 4 -9.83 -13.20 -21.25
CA ARG A 4 -10.95 -12.45 -20.66
C ARG A 4 -11.47 -11.45 -21.69
N VAL A 5 -12.60 -11.76 -22.31
CA VAL A 5 -13.26 -10.89 -23.30
C VAL A 5 -14.21 -9.92 -22.58
N ILE A 6 -14.15 -8.64 -22.93
CA ILE A 6 -15.08 -7.61 -22.43
C ILE A 6 -16.40 -7.74 -23.19
N PRO A 7 -17.55 -7.95 -22.51
CA PRO A 7 -18.85 -8.06 -23.18
C PRO A 7 -19.24 -6.77 -23.94
N GLU A 8 -20.06 -6.90 -25.00
CA GLU A 8 -20.49 -5.74 -25.80
C GLU A 8 -21.58 -4.90 -25.11
N THR A 9 -22.41 -5.51 -24.25
CA THR A 9 -23.52 -4.81 -23.59
C THR A 9 -23.14 -4.33 -22.19
N LEU A 10 -23.61 -3.13 -21.81
CA LEU A 10 -23.34 -2.56 -20.49
C LEU A 10 -23.85 -3.42 -19.33
N GLY A 11 -25.01 -4.08 -19.50
CA GLY A 11 -25.54 -5.02 -18.52
C GLY A 11 -24.63 -6.23 -18.32
N ALA A 12 -24.16 -6.85 -19.41
CA ALA A 12 -23.22 -7.95 -19.33
C ALA A 12 -21.86 -7.51 -18.76
N CYS A 13 -21.41 -6.28 -19.02
CA CYS A 13 -20.23 -5.70 -18.38
C CYS A 13 -20.40 -5.56 -16.86
N ALA A 14 -21.58 -5.15 -16.38
CA ALA A 14 -21.85 -5.07 -14.94
C ALA A 14 -21.77 -6.44 -14.26
N ASP A 15 -22.38 -7.46 -14.87
CA ASP A 15 -22.33 -8.84 -14.36
C ASP A 15 -20.90 -9.42 -14.41
N ALA A 16 -20.19 -9.21 -15.52
CA ALA A 16 -18.81 -9.65 -15.67
C ALA A 16 -17.89 -8.98 -14.65
N LEU A 17 -18.07 -7.67 -14.41
CA LEU A 17 -17.33 -6.91 -13.43
C LEU A 17 -17.60 -7.43 -12.00
N TYR A 18 -18.85 -7.73 -11.65
CA TYR A 18 -19.19 -8.33 -10.36
C TYR A 18 -18.53 -9.71 -10.18
N LYS A 19 -18.67 -10.61 -11.17
CA LYS A 19 -18.06 -11.95 -11.13
C LYS A 19 -16.54 -11.89 -11.01
N ALA A 20 -15.89 -11.00 -11.77
CA ALA A 20 -14.45 -10.80 -11.69
C ALA A 20 -14.01 -10.28 -10.31
N ARG A 21 -14.82 -9.42 -9.67
CA ARG A 21 -14.55 -8.94 -8.30
C ARG A 21 -14.61 -10.08 -7.28
N GLU A 22 -15.64 -10.92 -7.37
CA GLU A 22 -15.81 -12.06 -6.46
C GLU A 22 -14.72 -13.12 -6.65
N GLU A 23 -14.36 -13.44 -7.90
CA GLU A 23 -13.23 -14.32 -8.19
C GLU A 23 -11.93 -13.76 -7.61
N ARG A 24 -11.66 -12.46 -7.82
CA ARG A 24 -10.50 -11.79 -7.23
C ARG A 24 -10.51 -11.90 -5.71
N TYR A 25 -11.64 -11.68 -5.04
CA TYR A 25 -11.72 -11.80 -3.58
C TYR A 25 -11.48 -13.23 -3.09
N ALA A 26 -12.00 -14.23 -3.80
CA ALA A 26 -11.74 -15.63 -3.46
C ALA A 26 -10.25 -15.99 -3.60
N LEU A 27 -9.60 -15.53 -4.67
CA LEU A 27 -8.16 -15.72 -4.87
C LEU A 27 -7.34 -14.91 -3.85
N GLN A 28 -7.74 -13.67 -3.56
CA GLN A 28 -7.06 -12.80 -2.61
C GLN A 28 -7.00 -13.43 -1.22
N LYS A 29 -8.06 -14.12 -0.78
CA LYS A 29 -8.05 -14.85 0.50
C LYS A 29 -6.92 -15.89 0.55
N LYS A 30 -6.78 -16.69 -0.51
CA LYS A 30 -5.71 -17.69 -0.61
C LYS A 30 -4.32 -17.05 -0.67
N VAL A 31 -4.20 -15.93 -1.39
CA VAL A 31 -2.96 -15.14 -1.42
C VAL A 31 -2.60 -14.67 -0.03
N THR A 32 -3.57 -14.11 0.72
CA THR A 32 -3.36 -13.63 2.09
C THR A 32 -2.95 -14.76 3.04
N GLU A 33 -3.54 -15.95 2.94
CA GLU A 33 -3.10 -17.12 3.74
C GLU A 33 -1.63 -17.49 3.48
N ILE A 34 -1.20 -17.43 2.21
CA ILE A 34 0.20 -17.69 1.83
C ILE A 34 1.12 -16.56 2.32
N GLU A 35 0.68 -15.30 2.20
CA GLU A 35 1.42 -14.13 2.70
C GLU A 35 1.63 -14.18 4.21
N GLU A 36 0.63 -14.61 4.97
CA GLU A 36 0.73 -14.82 6.42
C GLU A 36 1.75 -15.91 6.76
N TYR A 37 1.70 -17.05 6.05
CA TYR A 37 2.68 -18.12 6.22
C TYR A 37 4.11 -17.67 5.87
N GLU A 38 4.28 -16.96 4.76
CA GLU A 38 5.57 -16.37 4.38
C GLU A 38 6.09 -15.41 5.45
N SER A 39 5.21 -14.57 6.00
CA SER A 39 5.57 -13.59 7.03
C SER A 39 6.03 -14.30 8.32
N ALA A 40 5.31 -15.33 8.75
CA ALA A 40 5.71 -16.15 9.89
C ALA A 40 7.07 -16.84 9.67
N LEU A 41 7.36 -17.33 8.46
CA LEU A 41 8.67 -17.88 8.11
C LEU A 41 9.77 -16.81 8.17
N LYS A 42 9.53 -15.62 7.61
CA LYS A 42 10.47 -14.48 7.64
C LYS A 42 10.78 -14.07 9.08
N GLU A 43 9.76 -13.92 9.93
CA GLU A 43 9.95 -13.59 11.35
C GLU A 43 10.76 -14.65 12.10
N LYS A 44 10.45 -15.93 11.87
CA LYS A 44 11.22 -17.03 12.45
C LYS A 44 12.69 -16.96 12.03
N LEU A 45 12.95 -16.74 10.75
CA LEU A 45 14.31 -16.60 10.20
C LEU A 45 15.04 -15.39 10.80
N ILE A 46 14.39 -14.23 10.92
CA ILE A 46 14.98 -13.04 11.55
C ILE A 46 15.32 -13.29 13.03
N ARG A 47 14.48 -14.05 13.74
CA ARG A 47 14.69 -14.35 15.17
C ARG A 47 15.80 -15.39 15.40
N GLU A 48 15.85 -16.42 14.57
CA GLU A 48 16.69 -17.61 14.79
C GLU A 48 18.01 -17.59 14.02
N LEU A 49 18.13 -16.80 12.94
CA LEU A 49 19.40 -16.64 12.23
C LEU A 49 20.39 -15.86 13.11
N PRO A 50 21.65 -16.31 13.20
CA PRO A 50 22.67 -15.57 13.93
C PRO A 50 22.83 -14.19 13.31
N LYS A 51 22.80 -13.14 14.15
CA LYS A 51 23.08 -11.76 13.74
C LYS A 51 24.60 -11.59 13.60
N GLY A 52 25.17 -12.15 12.54
CA GLY A 52 26.58 -12.01 12.17
C GLY A 52 26.71 -11.79 10.67
N GLU A 53 27.78 -11.10 10.24
CA GLU A 53 27.95 -10.53 8.89
C GLU A 53 27.94 -11.55 7.72
N ALA A 54 27.84 -12.86 7.97
CA ALA A 54 27.92 -13.88 6.92
C ALA A 54 27.01 -15.13 7.07
N SER A 55 26.16 -15.22 8.10
CA SER A 55 25.41 -16.47 8.36
C SER A 55 24.03 -16.47 7.71
N GLY A 56 24.01 -16.63 6.37
CA GLY A 56 22.81 -17.08 5.67
C GLY A 56 22.65 -18.61 5.74
N VAL A 57 21.42 -19.11 5.87
CA VAL A 57 21.11 -20.56 5.86
C VAL A 57 20.66 -20.98 4.46
N ALA A 58 21.20 -22.11 3.97
CA ALA A 58 20.82 -22.70 2.70
C ALA A 58 19.90 -23.93 2.93
N GLY A 59 18.78 -23.95 2.22
CA GLY A 59 17.96 -25.14 2.03
C GLY A 59 18.26 -25.82 0.68
N ARG A 60 17.48 -26.85 0.35
CA ARG A 60 17.65 -27.61 -0.89
C ARG A 60 17.28 -26.82 -2.15
N VAL A 61 16.40 -25.82 -2.03
CA VAL A 61 15.84 -25.05 -3.16
C VAL A 61 16.26 -23.58 -3.12
N ALA A 62 16.58 -23.01 -1.96
CA ALA A 62 16.89 -21.59 -1.80
C ALA A 62 17.84 -21.34 -0.61
N ARG A 63 18.50 -20.17 -0.60
CA ARG A 63 19.33 -19.67 0.50
C ARG A 63 18.75 -18.34 1.02
N VAL A 64 18.76 -18.14 2.34
CA VAL A 64 18.27 -16.91 3.00
C VAL A 64 19.39 -16.28 3.81
N SER A 65 19.56 -14.96 3.69
CA SER A 65 20.39 -14.11 4.54
C SER A 65 19.55 -12.98 5.15
N VAL A 66 19.95 -12.49 6.32
CA VAL A 66 19.32 -11.33 6.98
C VAL A 66 20.32 -10.20 6.98
N GLU A 67 19.94 -9.07 6.37
CA GLU A 67 20.77 -7.87 6.29
C GLU A 67 20.04 -6.70 6.97
N GLY A 68 20.74 -6.01 7.86
CA GLY A 68 20.24 -4.77 8.45
C GLY A 68 20.42 -3.61 7.47
N LYS A 69 19.32 -3.00 7.02
CA LYS A 69 19.36 -1.76 6.25
C LYS A 69 19.01 -0.60 7.18
N PRO A 70 19.81 0.48 7.24
CA PRO A 70 19.44 1.66 7.99
C PRO A 70 18.20 2.28 7.33
N VAL A 71 17.09 2.32 8.06
CA VAL A 71 15.86 2.98 7.62
C VAL A 71 15.67 4.23 8.48
N PRO A 72 15.53 5.43 7.88
CA PRO A 72 15.30 6.64 8.64
C PRO A 72 13.95 6.57 9.35
N ARG A 73 13.95 6.88 10.64
CA ARG A 73 12.74 6.99 11.48
C ARG A 73 12.71 8.38 12.11
N VAL A 74 11.54 9.00 12.12
CA VAL A 74 11.34 10.28 12.80
C VAL A 74 11.04 10.00 14.27
N GLU A 75 11.90 10.49 15.16
CA GLU A 75 11.72 10.39 16.61
C GLU A 75 11.00 11.63 17.17
N ASP A 76 11.23 12.81 16.59
CA ASP A 76 10.60 14.08 16.96
C ASP A 76 10.11 14.82 15.69
N TRP A 77 8.80 14.93 15.55
CA TRP A 77 8.17 15.59 14.41
C TRP A 77 8.29 17.11 14.47
N ASP A 78 8.23 17.71 15.65
CA ASP A 78 8.28 19.16 15.81
C ASP A 78 9.68 19.67 15.45
N ALA A 79 10.73 18.97 15.90
CA ALA A 79 12.11 19.28 15.53
C ALA A 79 12.35 19.12 14.02
N LEU A 80 11.83 18.04 13.40
CA LEU A 80 11.97 17.82 11.95
C LEU A 80 11.26 18.91 11.14
N LEU A 81 10.01 19.24 11.49
CA LEU A 81 9.23 20.26 10.79
C LEU A 81 9.85 21.65 10.95
N GLU A 82 10.39 21.97 12.12
CA GLU A 82 11.14 23.20 12.34
C GLU A 82 12.38 23.26 11.45
N HIS A 83 13.14 22.15 11.36
CA HIS A 83 14.29 22.04 10.47
C HIS A 83 13.89 22.27 9.01
N VAL A 84 12.89 21.53 8.51
CA VAL A 84 12.39 21.66 7.13
C VAL A 84 11.96 23.09 6.83
N ARG A 85 11.30 23.78 7.76
CA ARG A 85 10.89 25.18 7.59
C ARG A 85 12.10 26.11 7.47
N LYS A 86 13.14 25.91 8.29
CA LYS A 86 14.35 26.73 8.29
C LYS A 86 15.21 26.50 7.03
N THR A 87 15.37 25.25 6.61
CA THR A 87 16.25 24.88 5.49
C THR A 87 15.55 24.83 4.13
N ARG A 88 14.21 24.89 4.12
CA ARG A 88 13.37 24.61 2.94
C ARG A 88 13.59 23.21 2.35
N GLY A 89 14.05 22.25 3.17
CA GLY A 89 14.28 20.86 2.80
C GLY A 89 12.99 20.03 2.68
N PHE A 90 12.07 20.43 1.81
CA PHE A 90 10.79 19.74 1.63
C PHE A 90 10.93 18.37 0.94
N ASP A 91 12.11 18.04 0.41
CA ASP A 91 12.49 16.72 -0.09
C ASP A 91 12.60 15.66 1.03
N LEU A 92 12.78 16.09 2.28
CA LEU A 92 12.73 15.22 3.46
C LEU A 92 11.32 14.69 3.76
N LEU A 93 10.28 15.26 3.13
CA LEU A 93 8.88 14.93 3.34
C LEU A 93 8.26 14.34 2.07
N GLN A 94 7.27 13.45 2.25
CA GLN A 94 6.47 12.98 1.12
C GLN A 94 5.45 14.03 0.69
N ARG A 95 5.40 14.33 -0.60
CA ARG A 95 4.44 15.27 -1.19
C ARG A 95 3.08 14.61 -1.38
N ARG A 96 2.29 14.58 -0.30
CA ARG A 96 0.89 14.15 -0.30
C ARG A 96 0.05 15.13 0.50
N VAL A 97 -1.12 15.48 -0.02
CA VAL A 97 -2.12 16.19 0.77
C VAL A 97 -2.77 15.22 1.76
N ASN A 98 -3.21 15.75 2.89
CA ASN A 98 -4.07 15.00 3.80
C ASN A 98 -5.53 15.25 3.38
N ASP A 99 -6.10 14.33 2.61
CA ASP A 99 -7.44 14.45 2.04
C ASP A 99 -8.52 14.72 3.10
N ALA A 100 -8.39 14.12 4.29
CA ALA A 100 -9.35 14.32 5.38
C ALA A 100 -9.31 15.77 5.87
N ALA A 101 -8.11 16.31 6.11
CA ALA A 101 -7.91 17.68 6.56
C ALA A 101 -8.31 18.73 5.51
N VAL A 102 -8.15 18.41 4.22
CA VAL A 102 -8.64 19.26 3.13
C VAL A 102 -10.17 19.24 3.08
N ARG A 103 -10.78 18.06 3.17
CA ARG A 103 -12.23 17.88 3.15
C ARG A 103 -12.91 18.62 4.29
N GLU A 104 -12.40 18.51 5.51
CA GLU A 104 -12.90 19.24 6.68
C GLU A 104 -12.92 20.76 6.46
N ARG A 105 -11.86 21.31 5.84
CA ARG A 105 -11.81 22.75 5.50
C ARG A 105 -12.82 23.12 4.41
N TRP A 106 -13.00 22.28 3.41
CA TRP A 106 -14.01 22.51 2.38
C TRP A 106 -15.43 22.45 2.92
N ASP A 107 -15.71 21.53 3.86
CA ASP A 107 -17.00 21.43 4.55
C ASP A 107 -17.30 22.72 5.35
N ASP A 108 -16.26 23.30 5.95
CA ASP A 108 -16.26 24.63 6.59
C ASP A 108 -16.31 25.82 5.58
N ARG A 109 -16.44 25.55 4.27
CA ARG A 109 -16.38 26.55 3.18
C ARG A 109 -15.06 27.34 3.12
N LYS A 110 -13.97 26.78 3.67
CA LYS A 110 -12.61 27.35 3.61
C LYS A 110 -11.84 26.76 2.43
N THR A 111 -11.18 27.60 1.66
CA THR A 111 -10.31 27.17 0.55
C THR A 111 -8.92 26.78 1.04
N VAL A 112 -8.33 25.74 0.47
CA VAL A 112 -6.91 25.38 0.69
C VAL A 112 -6.10 25.82 -0.54
N PRO A 113 -5.20 26.82 -0.44
CA PRO A 113 -4.40 27.27 -1.57
C PRO A 113 -3.63 26.12 -2.23
N GLY A 114 -3.61 26.11 -3.57
CA GLY A 114 -2.91 25.08 -4.35
C GLY A 114 -3.63 23.73 -4.42
N VAL A 115 -4.82 23.59 -3.84
CA VAL A 115 -5.61 22.35 -3.87
C VAL A 115 -6.96 22.60 -4.54
N ALA A 116 -7.17 21.98 -5.70
CA ALA A 116 -8.42 22.05 -6.45
C ALA A 116 -9.29 20.81 -6.20
N VAL A 117 -10.61 20.96 -6.36
CA VAL A 117 -11.53 19.83 -6.31
C VAL A 117 -11.41 19.03 -7.62
N PHE A 118 -11.11 17.74 -7.51
CA PHE A 118 -11.16 16.81 -8.63
C PHE A 118 -12.30 15.81 -8.42
N ASN A 119 -13.30 15.84 -9.30
CA ASN A 119 -14.43 14.91 -9.26
C ASN A 119 -14.10 13.66 -10.10
N ALA A 120 -13.57 12.63 -9.44
CA ALA A 120 -13.31 11.35 -10.08
C ALA A 120 -14.62 10.61 -10.39
N THR A 121 -14.77 10.12 -11.63
CA THR A 121 -15.85 9.18 -11.98
C THR A 121 -15.52 7.81 -11.38
N VAL A 122 -16.41 7.30 -10.51
CA VAL A 122 -16.23 6.00 -9.85
C VAL A 122 -17.40 5.08 -10.19
N VAL A 123 -17.09 3.86 -10.62
CA VAL A 123 -18.09 2.80 -10.82
C VAL A 123 -18.39 2.15 -9.48
N LYS A 124 -19.65 2.21 -9.04
CA LYS A 124 -20.13 1.50 -7.85
C LYS A 124 -20.83 0.22 -8.29
N ILE A 125 -20.52 -0.89 -7.62
CA ILE A 125 -21.09 -2.22 -7.89
C ILE A 125 -21.78 -2.69 -6.64
N ASN A 126 -23.10 -2.86 -6.70
CA ASN A 126 -23.92 -3.47 -5.67
C ASN A 126 -24.54 -4.75 -6.22
N LYS A 127 -24.69 -5.76 -5.36
CA LYS A 127 -25.45 -6.95 -5.72
C LYS A 127 -26.94 -6.60 -5.72
N LEU A 128 -27.66 -7.03 -6.75
CA LEU A 128 -29.13 -6.96 -6.81
C LEU A 128 -29.77 -7.96 -5.83
#